data_AF-G4ZZV9-F1
#
_entry.id   AF-G4ZZV9-F1
#
_cell.length_a   1.000
_cell.length_b   1.000
_cell.length_c   1.000
_cell.angle_alpha   90.00
_cell.angle_beta   90.00
_cell.angle_gamma   90.00
#
_symmetry.space_group_name_H-M   'P 1'
#
loop_
_entity.id
_entity.type
_entity.pdbx_description
1 polymer ?
#
loop_
_entity_poly.entity_id
_entity_poly.type
_entity_poly.pdbx_seq_one_letter_code
_entity_poly.pdbx_strand_id
1 'polypeptide(L)' 'CSRRQTVWVRCAGSSKERATVMLLGDSSGVRYTPFVVFKMKPSKNPAIVKENNEKRCGFGTQT' A
#
# COMPACT_ATOMS: atom_id res chain seq x y z
N CYS A 1 6.40 -4.24 26.31
CA CYS A 1 7.31 -3.91 25.19
C CYS A 1 6.63 -4.17 23.85
N SER A 2 6.11 -3.13 23.17
CA SER A 2 5.61 -3.26 21.79
C SER A 2 6.80 -3.60 20.88
N ARG A 3 6.80 -4.80 20.28
CA ARG A 3 7.87 -5.20 19.34
C ARG A 3 7.84 -4.21 18.18
N ARG A 4 8.93 -3.46 17.98
CA ARG A 4 9.09 -2.58 16.82
C ARG A 4 9.19 -3.45 15.58
N GLN A 5 8.16 -3.40 14.75
CA GLN A 5 8.15 -4.07 13.45
C GLN A 5 8.71 -3.11 12.41
N THR A 6 9.96 -3.32 12.02
CA THR A 6 10.59 -2.57 10.93
C THR A 6 10.24 -3.24 9.62
N VAL A 7 9.64 -2.47 8.70
CA VAL A 7 9.35 -2.91 7.34
C VAL A 7 10.42 -2.33 6.41
N TRP A 8 11.18 -3.21 5.76
CA TRP A 8 12.16 -2.81 4.76
C TRP A 8 11.53 -2.81 3.37
N VAL A 9 11.65 -1.69 2.66
CA VAL A 9 11.15 -1.54 1.30
C VAL A 9 12.33 -1.39 0.36
N ARG A 10 12.43 -2.27 -0.64
CA ARG A 10 13.39 -2.09 -1.74
C ARG A 10 12.83 -1.09 -2.75
N CYS A 11 13.50 0.04 -2.90
CA CYS A 11 13.21 1.01 -3.96
C CYS A 11 14.08 0.69 -5.19
N ALA A 12 13.46 0.36 -6.32
CA ALA A 12 14.14 -0.01 -7.57
C ALA A 12 14.67 1.20 -8.37
N GLY A 13 15.44 2.09 -7.72
CA GLY A 13 16.20 3.16 -8.37
C GLY A 13 15.43 4.41 -8.80
N SER A 14 14.11 4.34 -9.02
CA SER A 14 13.28 5.56 -9.16
C SER A 14 12.73 6.02 -7.82
N SER A 15 12.77 7.33 -7.58
CA SER A 15 12.04 7.96 -6.48
C SER A 15 10.55 7.68 -6.66
N LYS A 16 9.97 6.86 -5.79
CA LYS A 16 8.52 6.84 -5.66
C LYS A 16 8.13 8.13 -4.96
N GLU A 17 7.37 8.98 -5.64
CA GLU A 17 7.03 10.33 -5.16
C GLU A 17 6.40 10.32 -3.77
N ARG A 18 5.61 9.28 -3.44
CA ARG A 18 5.04 9.06 -2.11
C ARG A 18 4.84 7.57 -1.80
N ALA A 19 5.28 7.15 -0.61
CA ALA A 19 4.93 5.90 0.03
C ALA A 19 4.24 6.20 1.37
N THR A 20 3.13 5.54 1.63
CA THR A 20 2.36 5.67 2.88
C THR A 20 2.42 4.35 3.62
N VAL A 21 2.85 4.38 4.89
CA VAL A 21 2.78 3.21 5.77
C VAL A 21 1.45 3.24 6.51
N MET A 22 0.65 2.19 6.36
CA MET A 22 -0.60 2.01 7.10
C MET A 22 -0.38 0.97 8.19
N LEU A 23 -0.72 1.35 9.43
CA LEU A 23 -0.67 0.48 10.59
C LEU A 23 -2.09 0.21 11.06
N LEU A 24 -2.50 -1.06 11.06
CA LEU A 24 -3.78 -1.46 11.64
C LEU A 24 -3.58 -1.76 13.12
N GLY A 25 -4.56 -1.39 13.93
CA GLY A 25 -4.66 -1.81 15.31
C GLY A 25 -6.10 -2.13 15.67
N ASP A 26 -6.29 -3.05 16.61
CA ASP A 26 -7.60 -3.33 17.19
C ASP A 26 -7.79 -2.64 18.55
N SER A 27 -9.02 -2.72 19.06
CA SER A 27 -9.40 -2.12 20.35
C SER A 27 -8.72 -2.74 21.55
N SER A 28 -8.16 -3.95 21.41
CA SER A 28 -7.37 -4.62 22.45
C SER A 28 -5.92 -4.14 22.52
N GLY A 29 -5.53 -3.24 21.63
CA GLY A 29 -4.19 -2.65 21.57
C GLY A 29 -3.19 -3.48 20.76
N VAL A 30 -3.64 -4.51 20.05
CA VAL A 30 -2.77 -5.27 19.13
C VAL A 30 -2.50 -4.41 17.91
N ARG A 31 -1.22 -4.28 17.57
CA ARG A 31 -0.75 -3.63 16.34
C ARG A 31 -0.39 -4.72 15.35
N TYR A 32 -1.06 -4.73 14.21
CA TYR A 32 -0.79 -5.68 13.13
C TYR A 32 0.44 -5.25 12.33
N THR A 33 0.91 -6.15 11.48
CA THR A 33 2.04 -5.86 10.59
C THR A 33 1.72 -4.65 9.72
N PRO A 34 2.58 -3.61 9.69
CA PRO A 34 2.35 -2.46 8.85
C PRO A 34 2.41 -2.88 7.38
N PHE A 35 1.54 -2.32 6.54
CA PHE A 35 1.63 -2.47 5.09
C PHE A 35 1.96 -1.15 4.43
N VAL A 36 2.71 -1.22 3.33
CA VAL A 36 3.18 -0.04 2.61
C VAL A 36 2.36 0.12 1.33
N VAL A 37 1.74 1.28 1.18
CA VAL A 37 0.98 1.67 0.00
C VAL A 37 1.83 2.65 -0.81
N PHE A 38 2.06 2.33 -2.08
CA PHE A 38 2.77 3.20 -3.00
C PHE A 38 1.79 3.95 -3.89
N LYS A 39 2.01 5.26 -4.07
CA LYS A 39 1.30 5.98 -5.13
C LYS A 39 1.88 5.55 -6.48
N MET A 40 1.02 5.01 -7.33
CA MET A 40 1.37 4.56 -8.69
C MET A 40 0.61 5.40 -9.71
N LYS A 41 1.17 5.54 -10.92
CA LYS A 41 0.43 6.13 -12.05
C LYS A 41 -0.77 5.24 -12.40
N PRO A 42 -1.89 5.79 -12.87
CA PRO A 42 -3.01 4.99 -13.36
C PRO A 42 -2.56 4.01 -14.45
N SER A 43 -3.24 2.87 -14.52
CA SER A 43 -3.01 1.91 -15.61
C SER A 43 -3.32 2.56 -16.96
N LYS A 44 -2.55 2.19 -17.99
CA LYS A 44 -2.83 2.60 -19.38
C LYS A 44 -4.02 1.83 -19.97
N ASN A 45 -4.39 0.70 -19.38
CA ASN A 45 -5.52 -0.11 -19.85
C ASN A 45 -6.83 0.39 -19.21
N PRO A 46 -7.80 0.87 -20.01
CA PRO A 46 -9.05 1.45 -19.48
C PRO A 46 -9.92 0.42 -18.73
N ALA A 47 -9.89 -0.86 -19.12
CA ALA A 47 -10.62 -1.90 -18.40
C ALA A 47 -10.09 -2.10 -16.97
N ILE A 48 -8.76 -2.04 -16.81
CA ILE A 48 -8.10 -2.13 -15.50
C ILE A 48 -8.39 -0.88 -14.66
N VAL A 49 -8.40 0.31 -15.28
CA VAL A 49 -8.76 1.55 -14.57
C VAL A 49 -10.18 1.48 -14.03
N LYS A 50 -11.14 1.06 -14.87
CA LYS A 50 -12.54 0.88 -14.46
C LYS A 50 -12.66 -0.09 -13.29
N GLU A 51 -12.01 -1.25 -13.38
CA GLU A 51 -12.06 -2.26 -12.33
C GLU A 51 -11.40 -1.78 -11.03
N ASN A 52 -10.25 -1.09 -11.10
CA ASN A 52 -9.60 -0.54 -9.92
C ASN A 52 -10.50 0.47 -9.19
N ASN A 53 -11.20 1.31 -9.95
CA ASN A 53 -12.10 2.31 -9.37
C ASN A 53 -13.34 1.67 -8.75
N GLU A 54 -13.98 0.72 -9.44
CA GLU A 54 -15.25 0.11 -8.99
C GLU A 54 -15.05 -0.92 -7.88
N LYS A 55 -14.01 -1.75 -7.97
CA LYS A 55 -13.84 -2.93 -7.10
C LYS A 55 -12.72 -2.79 -6.09
N ARG A 56 -11.74 -1.93 -6.35
CA ARG A 56 -10.52 -1.82 -5.53
C ARG A 56 -10.40 -0.46 -4.86
N CYS A 57 -11.46 0.35 -4.82
CA CYS A 57 -11.48 1.67 -4.19
C CYS A 57 -10.35 2.60 -4.70
N GLY A 58 -9.95 2.44 -5.96
CA GLY A 58 -8.84 3.18 -6.57
C GLY A 58 -7.44 2.59 -6.33
N PHE A 59 -7.32 1.45 -5.64
CA PHE A 59 -6.06 0.72 -5.49
C PHE A 59 -5.77 -0.20 -6.67
N GLY A 60 -4.48 -0.33 -7.01
CA GLY A 60 -4.02 -1.28 -8.02
C GLY A 60 -3.61 -2.63 -7.40
N THR A 61 -3.55 -3.66 -8.22
CA THR A 61 -3.06 -4.99 -7.81
C THR A 61 -1.52 -5.00 -7.79
N GLN A 62 -0.94 -5.66 -6.80
CA GLN A 62 0.49 -5.97 -6.79
C GLN A 62 0.76 -7.08 -7.80
N THR A 63 1.64 -6.84 -8.77
CA THR A 63 2.10 -7.82 -9.76
C THR A 63 3.41 -8.44 -9.32
#